data_AF-A0A1H0WQD2-F1
#
_entry.id   AF-A0A1H0WQD2-F1
#
_cell.length_a   1.000
_cell.length_b   1.000
_cell.length_c   1.000
_cell.angle_alpha   90.00
_cell.angle_beta   90.00
_cell.angle_gamma   90.00
#
_symmetry.space_group_name_H-M   'P 1'
#
loop_
_entity.id
_entity.type
_entity.pdbx_description
1 polymer ?
#
loop_
_entity_poly.entity_id
_entity_poly.type
_entity_poly.pdbx_seq_one_letter_code
_entity_poly.pdbx_strand_id
1 'polypeptide(L)'
;MEWAFGIAVKNGQLVVEGTSRDGDLEIGNLLELGTCGVPKCSQLVKHKGTLDFSALVAVNADEYLDALGLHAPQKLPNRHQVFECRFDGVRVVFPALVLMRALFRPNKFLLPVMFRPQALDRIRFLDYTRTPTEVVVDASWRGTYRSGEEVNQCISWMTLFPSAIRLASSVHEFAMRGEIGMSLPLGSARATMHGLNVGGILFVTEMKVMAVHANEDPIPGATGCSQDFVLRNVSYDGKLKSSLAEISKFPIGKNGELGVSDLEWTAIAPTLLKGQERAREILNQRHLFDAILQKINFCTSWRTLAPKSGTGNNARFAERNWRSRETLMPSLEILMTMRT
;
A
#
# COMPACT_ATOMS: atom_id res chain seq x y z
N MET A 1 -19.99 11.39 -8.54
CA MET A 1 -19.21 12.50 -7.97
C MET A 1 -17.78 12.47 -8.51
N GLU A 2 -17.46 13.43 -9.36
CA GLU A 2 -16.13 13.62 -9.96
C GLU A 2 -15.19 14.34 -9.00
N TRP A 3 -15.63 15.47 -8.44
CA TRP A 3 -14.90 16.25 -7.42
C TRP A 3 -15.75 16.43 -6.16
N ALA A 4 -15.11 16.30 -4.99
CA ALA A 4 -15.73 16.59 -3.71
C ALA A 4 -15.28 17.97 -3.24
N PHE A 5 -16.21 18.91 -3.09
CA PHE A 5 -15.89 20.28 -2.68
C PHE A 5 -15.80 20.43 -1.17
N GLY A 6 -16.54 19.62 -0.41
CA GLY A 6 -16.58 19.77 1.04
C GLY A 6 -17.47 18.76 1.73
N ILE A 7 -17.61 18.93 3.03
CA ILE A 7 -18.50 18.15 3.88
C ILE A 7 -19.64 19.05 4.36
N ALA A 8 -20.84 18.51 4.45
CA ALA A 8 -22.00 19.19 5.03
C ALA A 8 -22.70 18.31 6.05
N VAL A 9 -23.53 18.91 6.90
CA VAL A 9 -24.43 18.18 7.81
C VAL A 9 -25.84 18.23 7.24
N LYS A 10 -26.43 17.07 6.91
CA LYS A 10 -27.83 16.94 6.48
C LYS A 10 -28.52 15.91 7.35
N ASN A 11 -29.64 16.28 7.97
CA ASN A 11 -30.40 15.43 8.89
C ASN A 11 -29.53 14.82 10.01
N GLY A 12 -28.60 15.62 10.55
CA GLY A 12 -27.67 15.17 11.62
C GLY A 12 -26.57 14.22 11.16
N GLN A 13 -26.40 14.01 9.85
CA GLN A 13 -25.35 13.14 9.30
C GLN A 13 -24.37 13.94 8.43
N LEU A 14 -23.09 13.59 8.51
CA LEU A 14 -22.08 14.12 7.59
C LEU A 14 -22.29 13.51 6.20
N VAL A 15 -22.39 14.37 5.20
CA VAL A 15 -22.50 14.04 3.78
C VAL A 15 -21.40 14.74 3.00
N VAL A 16 -20.97 14.18 1.88
CA VAL A 16 -20.07 14.87 0.96
C VAL A 16 -20.87 15.68 -0.05
N GLU A 17 -20.46 16.92 -0.28
CA GLU A 17 -20.98 17.75 -1.37
C GLU A 17 -19.94 17.79 -2.49
N GLY A 18 -20.39 17.55 -3.72
CA GLY A 18 -19.52 17.44 -4.87
C GLY A 18 -20.24 17.82 -6.15
N THR A 19 -19.56 17.62 -7.28
CA THR A 19 -20.19 17.71 -8.60
C THR A 19 -20.04 16.44 -9.41
N SER A 20 -20.97 16.24 -10.33
CA SER A 20 -20.84 15.32 -11.44
C SER A 20 -19.80 15.83 -12.44
N ARG A 21 -19.53 15.03 -13.49
CA ARG A 21 -18.69 15.46 -14.62
C ARG A 21 -19.35 16.58 -15.44
N ASP A 22 -20.67 16.60 -15.47
CA ASP A 22 -21.47 17.59 -16.20
C ASP A 22 -21.67 18.89 -15.40
N GLY A 23 -21.13 18.94 -14.17
CA GLY A 23 -21.21 20.10 -13.28
C GLY A 23 -22.42 20.13 -12.35
N ASP A 24 -23.27 19.10 -12.39
CA ASP A 24 -24.43 19.00 -11.51
C ASP A 24 -24.00 18.81 -10.05
N LEU A 25 -24.68 19.48 -9.13
CA LEU A 25 -24.42 19.34 -7.70
C LEU A 25 -24.89 17.96 -7.21
N GLU A 26 -24.00 17.23 -6.56
CA GLU A 26 -24.27 15.91 -6.01
C GLU A 26 -24.04 15.89 -4.50
N ILE A 27 -24.87 15.10 -3.81
CA ILE A 27 -24.73 14.82 -2.38
C ILE A 27 -24.51 13.32 -2.24
N GLY A 28 -23.35 12.94 -1.70
CA GLY A 28 -22.96 11.54 -1.54
C GLY A 28 -22.78 11.14 -0.08
N ASN A 29 -22.73 9.83 0.16
CA ASN A 29 -22.35 9.29 1.46
C ASN A 29 -20.82 9.32 1.65
N LEU A 30 -20.32 9.51 2.87
CA LEU A 30 -18.89 9.43 3.19
C LEU A 30 -18.23 8.12 2.76
N LEU A 31 -18.97 7.00 2.70
CA LEU A 31 -18.48 5.72 2.18
C LEU A 31 -17.99 5.83 0.72
N GLU A 32 -18.59 6.71 -0.08
CA GLU A 32 -18.25 6.90 -1.48
C GLU A 32 -16.90 7.60 -1.67
N LEU A 33 -16.42 8.33 -0.66
CA LEU A 33 -15.09 8.94 -0.67
C LEU A 33 -13.97 7.92 -0.81
N GLY A 34 -14.23 6.62 -0.59
CA GLY A 34 -13.28 5.56 -0.91
C GLY A 34 -12.98 5.42 -2.41
N THR A 35 -13.88 5.88 -3.29
CA THR A 35 -13.82 5.66 -4.75
C THR A 35 -14.17 6.88 -5.62
N CYS A 36 -14.82 7.91 -5.06
CA CYS A 36 -15.36 9.09 -5.76
C CYS A 36 -14.92 10.42 -5.12
N GLY A 37 -14.99 11.54 -5.83
CA GLY A 37 -14.58 12.85 -5.30
C GLY A 37 -13.09 13.20 -5.52
N VAL A 38 -12.39 12.40 -6.34
CA VAL A 38 -11.13 12.79 -6.99
C VAL A 38 -11.26 12.35 -8.45
N PRO A 39 -10.84 13.17 -9.42
CA PRO A 39 -11.13 12.91 -10.82
C PRO A 39 -10.35 11.70 -11.34
N LYS A 40 -10.89 11.03 -12.36
CA LYS A 40 -10.20 9.89 -12.99
C LYS A 40 -9.52 10.34 -14.28
N CYS A 41 -8.21 10.10 -14.39
CA CYS A 41 -7.48 10.33 -15.63
C CYS A 41 -7.29 9.02 -16.41
N SER A 42 -7.47 9.07 -17.73
CA SER A 42 -7.25 7.93 -18.63
C SER A 42 -5.77 7.67 -18.90
N GLN A 43 -4.95 8.72 -18.90
CA GLN A 43 -3.51 8.66 -19.11
C GLN A 43 -2.80 9.07 -17.81
N LEU A 44 -2.18 8.11 -17.15
CA LEU A 44 -1.53 8.31 -15.87
C LEU A 44 -0.01 8.16 -16.01
N VAL A 45 0.72 9.20 -15.63
CA VAL A 45 2.16 9.11 -15.39
C VAL A 45 2.38 8.61 -13.97
N LYS A 46 3.37 7.72 -13.81
CA LYS A 46 3.67 7.07 -12.54
C LYS A 46 5.02 7.54 -12.00
N HIS A 47 5.03 8.07 -10.79
CA HIS A 47 6.25 8.39 -10.05
C HIS A 47 6.34 7.57 -8.77
N LYS A 48 7.57 7.19 -8.40
CA LYS A 48 7.87 6.46 -7.17
C LYS A 48 8.97 7.19 -6.43
N GLY A 49 8.87 7.25 -5.11
CA GLY A 49 9.83 7.99 -4.30
C GLY A 49 9.43 8.03 -2.84
N THR A 50 10.07 8.94 -2.11
CA THR A 50 9.80 9.21 -0.70
C THR A 50 9.13 10.57 -0.57
N LEU A 51 7.99 10.59 0.11
CA LEU A 51 7.22 11.77 0.46
C LEU A 51 7.60 12.15 1.89
N ASP A 52 8.22 13.30 2.08
CA ASP A 52 8.43 13.89 3.41
C ASP A 52 7.20 14.71 3.78
N PHE A 53 6.50 14.34 4.86
CA PHE A 53 5.27 15.02 5.26
C PHE A 53 5.51 16.47 5.71
N SER A 54 6.71 16.80 6.18
CA SER A 54 7.05 18.16 6.58
C SER A 54 7.24 19.12 5.39
N ALA A 55 7.46 18.56 4.19
CA ALA A 55 7.66 19.33 2.95
C ALA A 55 6.35 19.66 2.21
N LEU A 56 5.20 19.17 2.70
CA LEU A 56 3.90 19.44 2.09
C LEU A 56 3.41 20.82 2.54
N VAL A 57 2.99 21.62 1.56
CA VAL A 57 2.40 22.93 1.80
C VAL A 57 0.97 22.92 1.27
N ALA A 58 0.04 23.46 2.05
CA ALA A 58 -1.33 23.63 1.60
C ALA A 58 -1.40 24.75 0.54
N VAL A 59 -2.08 24.48 -0.57
CA VAL A 59 -2.24 25.41 -1.70
C VAL A 59 -3.71 25.53 -2.08
N ASN A 60 -4.01 26.56 -2.88
CA ASN A 60 -5.32 26.68 -3.52
C ASN A 60 -5.50 25.54 -4.53
N ALA A 61 -6.72 25.00 -4.58
CA ALA A 61 -7.11 23.94 -5.50
C ALA A 61 -7.32 24.38 -6.95
N ASP A 62 -7.38 25.68 -7.24
CA ASP A 62 -7.69 26.22 -8.57
C ASP A 62 -6.75 25.64 -9.66
N GLU A 63 -5.43 25.65 -9.42
CA GLU A 63 -4.45 25.09 -10.36
C GLU A 63 -4.67 23.58 -10.61
N TYR A 64 -5.09 22.83 -9.58
CA TYR A 64 -5.38 21.40 -9.69
C TYR A 64 -6.66 21.14 -10.48
N LEU A 65 -7.70 21.94 -10.25
CA LEU A 65 -8.98 21.84 -10.97
C LEU A 65 -8.81 22.21 -12.45
N ASP A 66 -8.13 23.32 -12.73
CA ASP A 66 -7.86 23.80 -14.09
C ASP A 66 -7.08 22.76 -14.90
N ALA A 67 -6.03 22.18 -14.31
CA ALA A 67 -5.23 21.14 -14.96
C ALA A 67 -6.03 19.88 -15.33
N LEU A 68 -7.12 19.59 -14.59
CA LEU A 68 -8.01 18.46 -14.84
C LEU A 68 -9.27 18.84 -15.64
N GLY A 69 -9.37 20.09 -16.10
CA GLY A 69 -10.51 20.59 -16.87
C GLY A 69 -11.80 20.64 -16.05
N LEU A 70 -11.69 20.91 -14.74
CA LEU A 70 -12.82 21.03 -13.84
C LEU A 70 -13.05 22.48 -13.46
N HIS A 71 -14.31 22.87 -13.36
CA HIS A 71 -14.71 24.20 -12.93
C HIS A 71 -15.48 24.12 -11.62
N ALA A 72 -15.08 24.95 -10.65
CA ALA A 72 -15.84 25.08 -9.41
C ALA A 72 -17.21 25.73 -9.69
N PRO A 73 -18.33 25.16 -9.19
CA PRO A 73 -19.61 25.84 -9.26
C PRO A 73 -19.56 27.17 -8.53
N GLN A 74 -20.12 28.23 -9.13
CA GLN A 74 -20.16 29.56 -8.51
C GLN A 74 -20.78 29.57 -7.10
N LYS A 75 -21.67 28.61 -6.81
CA LYS A 75 -22.43 28.53 -5.56
C LYS A 75 -21.77 27.68 -4.47
N LEU A 76 -20.70 26.95 -4.78
CA LEU A 76 -20.11 25.99 -3.85
C LEU A 76 -18.62 26.31 -3.65
N PRO A 77 -18.22 26.87 -2.49
CA PRO A 77 -16.82 27.15 -2.23
C PRO A 77 -16.04 25.84 -2.16
N ASN A 78 -14.84 25.83 -2.74
CA ASN A 78 -13.95 24.69 -2.61
C ASN A 78 -13.31 24.66 -1.21
N ARG A 79 -13.70 23.66 -0.43
CA ARG A 79 -13.22 23.36 0.92
C ARG A 79 -12.46 22.03 0.95
N HIS A 80 -11.95 21.60 -0.20
CA HIS A 80 -11.08 20.43 -0.32
C HIS A 80 -9.63 20.89 -0.26
N GLN A 81 -8.94 20.55 0.84
CA GLN A 81 -7.54 20.89 1.01
C GLN A 81 -6.69 20.21 -0.07
N VAL A 82 -5.79 20.99 -0.68
CA VAL A 82 -4.81 20.52 -1.68
C VAL A 82 -3.41 20.79 -1.15
N PHE A 83 -2.51 19.84 -1.37
CA PHE A 83 -1.11 19.92 -0.98
C PHE A 83 -0.22 20.00 -2.21
N GLU A 84 0.89 20.72 -2.10
CA GLU A 84 2.01 20.65 -3.02
C GLU A 84 3.30 20.25 -2.32
N CYS A 85 4.20 19.58 -3.04
CA CYS A 85 5.58 19.38 -2.61
C CYS A 85 6.50 19.08 -3.81
N ARG A 86 7.81 18.93 -3.56
CA ARG A 86 8.72 18.27 -4.50
C ARG A 86 8.82 16.78 -4.17
N PHE A 87 8.68 15.93 -5.17
CA PHE A 87 8.77 14.49 -5.06
C PHE A 87 9.71 13.97 -6.15
N ASP A 88 10.92 13.56 -5.75
CA ASP A 88 11.99 13.14 -6.67
C ASP A 88 12.28 14.18 -7.77
N GLY A 89 12.40 15.45 -7.35
CA GLY A 89 12.67 16.58 -8.25
C GLY A 89 11.46 17.11 -9.03
N VAL A 90 10.32 16.42 -9.02
CA VAL A 90 9.09 16.84 -9.70
C VAL A 90 8.18 17.60 -8.74
N ARG A 91 7.60 18.73 -9.19
CA ARG A 91 6.52 19.40 -8.43
C ARG A 91 5.26 18.55 -8.54
N VAL A 92 4.70 18.16 -7.40
CA VAL A 92 3.47 17.36 -7.34
C VAL A 92 2.40 18.14 -6.60
N VAL A 93 1.16 18.05 -7.08
CA VAL A 93 -0.02 18.69 -6.48
C VAL A 93 -1.10 17.64 -6.32
N PHE A 94 -1.69 17.54 -5.12
CA PHE A 94 -2.68 16.50 -4.84
C PHE A 94 -3.66 16.87 -3.71
N PRO A 95 -4.94 16.49 -3.82
CA PRO A 95 -5.91 16.73 -2.76
C PRO A 95 -5.68 15.84 -1.55
N ALA A 96 -6.06 16.33 -0.37
CA ALA A 96 -5.99 15.59 0.88
C ALA A 96 -6.66 14.21 0.79
N LEU A 97 -7.76 14.11 0.03
CA LEU A 97 -8.49 12.85 -0.15
C LEU A 97 -7.65 11.76 -0.85
N VAL A 98 -6.73 12.14 -1.74
CA VAL A 98 -5.78 11.18 -2.34
C VAL A 98 -4.87 10.60 -1.26
N LEU A 99 -4.35 11.44 -0.36
CA LEU A 99 -3.50 11.01 0.73
C LEU A 99 -4.27 10.19 1.77
N MET A 100 -5.47 10.64 2.17
CA MET A 100 -6.36 9.90 3.09
C MET A 100 -6.65 8.48 2.58
N ARG A 101 -6.97 8.32 1.29
CA ARG A 101 -7.18 7.00 0.67
C ARG A 101 -5.93 6.14 0.67
N ALA A 102 -4.77 6.78 0.55
CA ALA A 102 -3.50 6.08 0.50
C ALA A 102 -3.08 5.58 1.88
N LEU A 103 -3.30 6.38 2.92
CA LEU A 103 -2.98 6.08 4.31
C LEU A 103 -4.02 5.17 4.97
N PHE A 104 -5.31 5.52 4.94
CA PHE A 104 -6.35 4.77 5.64
C PHE A 104 -6.74 3.52 4.84
N ARG A 105 -6.03 2.41 5.05
CA ARG A 105 -6.25 1.15 4.34
C ARG A 105 -6.78 0.05 5.26
N PRO A 106 -7.75 -0.76 4.78
CA PRO A 106 -8.52 -0.62 3.55
C PRO A 106 -9.45 0.59 3.57
N ASN A 107 -9.38 1.43 2.53
CA ASN A 107 -10.09 2.71 2.48
C ASN A 107 -11.61 2.56 2.59
N LYS A 108 -12.21 1.53 2.00
CA LYS A 108 -13.66 1.29 2.11
C LYS A 108 -14.15 1.17 3.56
N PHE A 109 -13.30 0.72 4.49
CA PHE A 109 -13.67 0.49 5.88
C PHE A 109 -13.07 1.54 6.82
N LEU A 110 -11.78 1.85 6.66
CA LEU A 110 -11.05 2.71 7.59
C LEU A 110 -11.29 4.20 7.35
N LEU A 111 -11.35 4.65 6.09
CA LEU A 111 -11.56 6.07 5.77
C LEU A 111 -12.88 6.61 6.36
N PRO A 112 -14.04 5.95 6.19
CA PRO A 112 -15.30 6.43 6.77
C PRO A 112 -15.30 6.45 8.30
N VAL A 113 -14.50 5.60 8.95
CA VAL A 113 -14.33 5.62 10.40
C VAL A 113 -13.60 6.89 10.85
N MET A 114 -12.61 7.38 10.09
CA MET A 114 -11.84 8.59 10.42
C MET A 114 -12.69 9.87 10.43
N PHE A 115 -13.85 9.88 9.76
CA PHE A 115 -14.80 10.99 9.82
C PHE A 115 -15.66 11.00 11.10
N ARG A 116 -15.49 10.03 12.00
CA ARG A 116 -16.24 9.93 13.26
C ARG A 116 -15.40 10.44 14.43
N PRO A 117 -16.05 10.95 15.51
CA PRO A 117 -15.33 11.29 16.72
C PRO A 117 -14.64 10.06 17.31
N GLN A 118 -13.44 10.26 17.85
CA GLN A 118 -12.62 9.23 18.51
C GLN A 118 -12.41 7.99 17.61
N ALA A 119 -12.16 8.23 16.32
CA ALA A 119 -12.11 7.19 15.28
C ALA A 119 -11.23 5.99 15.66
N LEU A 120 -10.02 6.24 16.19
CA LEU A 120 -9.09 5.17 16.57
C LEU A 120 -9.59 4.37 17.78
N ASP A 121 -10.08 5.03 18.83
CA ASP A 121 -10.53 4.34 20.06
C ASP A 121 -11.72 3.40 19.81
N ARG A 122 -12.45 3.60 18.70
CA ARG A 122 -13.55 2.73 18.27
C ARG A 122 -13.12 1.45 17.57
N ILE A 123 -11.85 1.34 17.16
CA ILE A 123 -11.35 0.23 16.34
C ILE A 123 -10.07 -0.40 16.90
N ARG A 124 -9.53 0.11 18.01
CA ARG A 124 -8.34 -0.47 18.65
C ARG A 124 -8.31 -0.19 20.15
N PHE A 125 -7.46 -0.94 20.85
CA PHE A 125 -6.99 -0.63 22.19
C PHE A 125 -5.50 -0.99 22.33
N LEU A 126 -4.88 -0.55 23.43
CA LEU A 126 -3.49 -0.87 23.77
C LEU A 126 -3.46 -2.00 24.81
N ASP A 127 -2.73 -3.06 24.51
CA ASP A 127 -2.47 -4.15 25.46
C ASP A 127 -1.11 -3.94 26.13
N TYR A 128 -1.16 -3.33 27.31
CA TYR A 128 0.00 -3.09 28.17
C TYR A 128 0.51 -4.35 28.88
N THR A 129 -0.18 -5.49 28.78
CA THR A 129 0.31 -6.77 29.34
C THR A 129 1.42 -7.38 28.48
N ARG A 130 1.62 -6.85 27.26
CA ARG A 130 2.67 -7.25 26.32
C ARG A 130 3.84 -6.27 26.36
N THR A 131 5.04 -6.76 26.07
CA THR A 131 6.25 -5.92 25.94
C THR A 131 6.96 -6.26 24.62
N PRO A 132 7.08 -5.30 23.68
CA PRO A 132 6.53 -3.94 23.74
C PRO A 132 4.99 -3.93 23.75
N THR A 133 4.40 -2.80 24.16
CA THR A 133 2.93 -2.61 24.15
C THR A 133 2.36 -2.96 22.77
N GLU A 134 1.35 -3.81 22.75
CA GLU A 134 0.72 -4.27 21.51
C GLU A 134 -0.52 -3.44 21.18
N VAL A 135 -0.69 -3.08 19.89
CA VAL A 135 -1.93 -2.45 19.40
C VAL A 135 -2.88 -3.54 18.93
N VAL A 136 -3.97 -3.73 19.66
CA VAL A 136 -4.99 -4.71 19.30
C VAL A 136 -6.08 -4.04 18.49
N VAL A 137 -6.23 -4.46 17.23
CA VAL A 137 -7.30 -3.98 16.35
C VAL A 137 -8.59 -4.71 16.67
N ASP A 138 -9.59 -4.01 17.20
CA ASP A 138 -10.92 -4.51 17.49
C ASP A 138 -11.96 -3.78 16.65
N ALA A 139 -12.02 -4.15 15.36
CA ALA A 139 -12.93 -3.56 14.40
C ALA A 139 -13.92 -4.61 13.89
N SER A 140 -15.20 -4.25 13.81
CA SER A 140 -16.26 -5.16 13.32
C SER A 140 -16.02 -5.70 11.91
N TRP A 141 -15.30 -4.96 11.08
CA TRP A 141 -14.94 -5.33 9.71
C TRP A 141 -13.65 -6.16 9.60
N ARG A 142 -12.96 -6.43 10.71
CA ARG A 142 -11.68 -7.17 10.73
C ARG A 142 -11.82 -8.57 10.11
N GLY A 143 -12.92 -9.29 10.41
CA GLY A 143 -13.17 -10.62 9.86
C GLY A 143 -13.44 -10.64 8.35
N THR A 144 -13.85 -9.52 7.75
CA THR A 144 -14.15 -9.42 6.32
C THR A 144 -12.91 -9.16 5.47
N TYR A 145 -11.82 -8.66 6.07
CA TYR A 145 -10.63 -8.24 5.34
C TYR A 145 -9.48 -9.23 5.46
N ARG A 146 -9.08 -9.82 4.32
CA ARG A 146 -8.06 -10.89 4.27
C ARG A 146 -6.61 -10.40 4.53
N SER A 147 -6.32 -9.11 4.40
CA SER A 147 -4.96 -8.56 4.59
C SER A 147 -4.81 -7.91 5.97
N GLY A 148 -4.96 -8.73 7.03
CA GLY A 148 -4.98 -8.24 8.41
C GLY A 148 -3.70 -7.53 8.84
N GLU A 149 -2.54 -7.97 8.36
CA GLU A 149 -1.25 -7.42 8.78
C GLU A 149 -1.05 -5.96 8.34
N GLU A 150 -1.33 -5.64 7.07
CA GLU A 150 -1.20 -4.27 6.52
C GLU A 150 -2.06 -3.26 7.29
N VAL A 151 -3.27 -3.68 7.67
CA VAL A 151 -4.19 -2.88 8.47
C VAL A 151 -3.67 -2.68 9.87
N ASN A 152 -3.21 -3.76 10.50
CA ASN A 152 -2.64 -3.70 11.84
C ASN A 152 -1.44 -2.76 11.85
N GLN A 153 -0.54 -2.84 10.87
CA GLN A 153 0.61 -1.92 10.75
C GLN A 153 0.16 -0.45 10.62
N CYS A 154 -0.86 -0.20 9.81
CA CYS A 154 -1.44 1.13 9.62
C CYS A 154 -2.05 1.70 10.91
N ILE A 155 -2.87 0.91 11.61
CA ILE A 155 -3.51 1.30 12.86
C ILE A 155 -2.49 1.42 13.99
N SER A 156 -1.48 0.54 14.03
CA SER A 156 -0.39 0.60 14.99
C SER A 156 0.38 1.91 14.86
N TRP A 157 0.81 2.28 13.65
CA TRP A 157 1.47 3.56 13.41
C TRP A 157 0.63 4.75 13.89
N MET A 158 -0.65 4.80 13.50
CA MET A 158 -1.56 5.89 13.92
C MET A 158 -1.90 5.87 15.41
N THR A 159 -1.60 4.80 16.12
CA THR A 159 -1.87 4.66 17.56
C THR A 159 -0.64 4.96 18.41
N LEU A 160 0.55 4.61 17.91
CA LEU A 160 1.77 4.68 18.71
C LEU A 160 2.48 6.03 18.59
N PHE A 161 2.25 6.81 17.52
CA PHE A 161 2.98 8.04 17.25
C PHE A 161 2.09 9.28 17.39
N PRO A 162 2.43 10.26 18.27
CA PRO A 162 1.56 11.40 18.59
C PRO A 162 1.06 12.20 17.39
N SER A 163 1.92 12.51 16.41
CA SER A 163 1.51 13.25 15.22
C SER A 163 0.59 12.43 14.31
N ALA A 164 0.75 11.11 14.26
CA ALA A 164 -0.13 10.22 13.51
C ALA A 164 -1.50 10.07 14.18
N ILE A 165 -1.56 10.08 15.53
CA ILE A 165 -2.82 10.15 16.29
C ILE A 165 -3.57 11.46 15.96
N ARG A 166 -2.84 12.59 15.93
CA ARG A 166 -3.40 13.90 15.56
C ARG A 166 -3.92 13.90 14.13
N LEU A 167 -3.16 13.35 13.18
CA LEU A 167 -3.59 13.16 11.80
C LEU A 167 -4.93 12.41 11.72
N ALA A 168 -5.05 11.27 12.39
CA ALA A 168 -6.27 10.47 12.34
C ALA A 168 -7.49 11.23 12.92
N SER A 169 -7.28 11.92 14.04
CA SER A 169 -8.32 12.70 14.73
C SER A 169 -8.74 13.96 13.96
N SER A 170 -7.78 14.58 13.25
CA SER A 170 -8.03 15.81 12.51
C SER A 170 -9.04 15.65 11.38
N VAL A 171 -9.17 14.46 10.79
CA VAL A 171 -10.12 14.22 9.68
C VAL A 171 -11.55 14.58 10.09
N HIS A 172 -11.97 14.15 11.27
CA HIS A 172 -13.28 14.52 11.81
C HIS A 172 -13.36 16.02 12.12
N GLU A 173 -12.30 16.61 12.68
CA GLU A 173 -12.24 18.05 12.98
C GLU A 173 -12.38 18.93 11.73
N PHE A 174 -11.70 18.58 10.63
CA PHE A 174 -11.87 19.21 9.33
C PHE A 174 -13.29 19.01 8.79
N ALA A 175 -13.84 17.80 8.88
CA ALA A 175 -15.20 17.51 8.43
C ALA A 175 -16.26 18.34 9.16
N MET A 176 -16.08 18.61 10.46
CA MET A 176 -16.98 19.46 11.25
C MET A 176 -16.92 20.95 10.84
N ARG A 177 -15.85 21.39 10.19
CA ARG A 177 -15.74 22.72 9.55
C ARG A 177 -16.28 22.74 8.11
N GLY A 178 -16.76 21.59 7.64
CA GLY A 178 -17.22 21.38 6.28
C GLY A 178 -16.09 21.22 5.26
N GLU A 179 -14.90 20.85 5.73
CA GLU A 179 -13.70 20.71 4.91
C GLU A 179 -13.35 19.22 4.68
N ILE A 180 -12.74 18.94 3.53
CA ILE A 180 -12.06 17.67 3.28
C ILE A 180 -10.57 17.93 3.46
N GLY A 181 -10.07 17.75 4.68
CA GLY A 181 -8.69 18.07 5.05
C GLY A 181 -8.16 17.17 6.16
N MET A 182 -6.85 17.24 6.38
CA MET A 182 -6.18 16.50 7.44
C MET A 182 -4.89 17.22 7.86
N SER A 183 -4.54 17.09 9.14
CA SER A 183 -3.20 17.38 9.61
C SER A 183 -2.22 16.33 9.09
N LEU A 184 -0.96 16.74 8.95
CA LEU A 184 0.12 15.87 8.48
C LEU A 184 0.93 15.35 9.68
N PRO A 185 1.45 14.12 9.61
CA PRO A 185 2.27 13.57 10.68
C PRO A 185 3.73 14.00 10.51
N LEU A 186 4.53 13.83 11.55
CA LEU A 186 5.99 13.94 11.51
C LEU A 186 6.56 12.62 11.00
N GLY A 187 7.09 12.62 9.79
CA GLY A 187 7.62 11.41 9.19
C GLY A 187 7.81 11.49 7.68
N SER A 188 8.08 10.34 7.10
CA SER A 188 8.12 10.16 5.66
C SER A 188 7.37 8.91 5.23
N ALA A 189 6.99 8.87 3.95
CA ALA A 189 6.30 7.74 3.35
C ALA A 189 6.95 7.36 2.03
N ARG A 190 7.24 6.06 1.84
CA ARG A 190 7.52 5.57 0.49
C ARG A 190 6.21 5.48 -0.26
N ALA A 191 6.11 6.11 -1.41
CA ALA A 191 4.85 6.21 -2.14
C ALA A 191 5.03 5.97 -3.64
N THR A 192 3.92 5.58 -4.27
CA THR A 192 3.75 5.63 -5.73
C THR A 192 2.59 6.56 -6.02
N MET A 193 2.83 7.57 -6.85
CA MET A 193 1.83 8.54 -7.29
C MET A 193 1.50 8.28 -8.76
N HIS A 194 0.22 8.38 -9.10
CA HIS A 194 -0.28 8.34 -10.47
C HIS A 194 -1.12 9.60 -10.70
N GLY A 195 -0.88 10.28 -11.82
CA GLY A 195 -1.54 11.54 -12.12
C GLY A 195 -1.36 12.00 -13.54
N LEU A 196 -1.91 13.16 -13.83
CA LEU A 196 -1.73 13.86 -15.09
C LEU A 196 -0.48 14.74 -15.01
N ASN A 197 0.38 14.71 -16.02
CA ASN A 197 1.55 15.61 -16.09
C ASN A 197 1.23 16.75 -17.07
N VAL A 198 1.17 17.99 -16.56
CA VAL A 198 0.94 19.20 -17.35
C VAL A 198 2.03 20.21 -17.01
N GLY A 199 2.78 20.66 -18.01
CA GLY A 199 3.83 21.67 -17.82
C GLY A 199 4.94 21.25 -16.84
N GLY A 200 5.20 19.95 -16.66
CA GLY A 200 6.20 19.45 -15.71
C GLY A 200 5.69 19.33 -14.27
N ILE A 201 4.40 19.56 -14.02
CA ILE A 201 3.74 19.39 -12.73
C ILE A 201 2.89 18.12 -12.78
N LEU A 202 3.03 17.27 -11.76
CA LEU A 202 2.21 16.06 -11.63
C LEU A 202 0.99 16.33 -10.74
N PHE A 203 -0.18 16.36 -11.34
CA PHE A 203 -1.48 16.46 -10.67
C PHE A 203 -1.96 15.06 -10.29
N VAL A 204 -1.72 14.65 -9.05
CA VAL A 204 -1.93 13.27 -8.60
C VAL A 204 -3.41 13.00 -8.36
N THR A 205 -3.92 11.93 -8.94
CA THR A 205 -5.30 11.45 -8.75
C THR A 205 -5.36 10.12 -8.01
N GLU A 206 -4.25 9.37 -7.96
CA GLU A 206 -4.13 8.15 -7.17
C GLU A 206 -2.76 8.08 -6.47
N MET A 207 -2.77 7.78 -5.17
CA MET A 207 -1.56 7.51 -4.39
C MET A 207 -1.63 6.15 -3.70
N LYS A 208 -0.49 5.47 -3.67
CA LYS A 208 -0.27 4.21 -2.94
C LYS A 208 0.88 4.42 -1.97
N VAL A 209 0.59 4.36 -0.68
CA VAL A 209 1.63 4.38 0.35
C VAL A 209 2.16 2.95 0.54
N MET A 210 3.44 2.83 0.19
CA MET A 210 4.45 1.85 0.56
C MET A 210 4.44 1.33 1.99
N ALA A 211 4.97 2.25 2.77
CA ALA A 211 5.43 2.15 4.12
C ALA A 211 5.58 3.57 4.61
N VAL A 212 5.49 3.73 5.92
CA VAL A 212 5.70 4.99 6.63
C VAL A 212 6.82 4.81 7.63
N HIS A 213 7.61 5.87 7.79
CA HIS A 213 8.66 5.99 8.78
C HIS A 213 8.31 7.19 9.67
N ALA A 214 8.18 6.97 10.97
CA ALA A 214 7.84 8.02 11.94
C ALA A 214 9.10 8.77 12.39
N ASN A 215 9.06 10.11 12.31
CA ASN A 215 10.17 11.00 12.74
C ASN A 215 9.87 11.62 14.12
N GLU A 216 9.38 10.82 15.05
CA GLU A 216 9.11 11.22 16.42
C GLU A 216 9.20 10.00 17.35
N ASP A 217 9.29 10.25 18.66
CA ASP A 217 9.23 9.18 19.64
C ASP A 217 7.80 8.66 19.79
N PRO A 218 7.63 7.35 20.05
CA PRO A 218 6.31 6.80 20.33
C PRO A 218 5.76 7.31 21.67
N ILE A 219 4.46 7.10 21.90
CA ILE A 219 3.82 7.43 23.18
C ILE A 219 4.50 6.74 24.37
N PRO A 220 4.41 7.32 25.58
CA PRO A 220 4.92 6.68 26.80
C PRO A 220 4.36 5.26 26.95
N GLY A 221 5.25 4.30 27.24
CA GLY A 221 4.91 2.88 27.37
C GLY A 221 5.02 2.06 26.07
N ALA A 222 5.22 2.70 24.92
CA ALA A 222 5.47 2.02 23.64
C ALA A 222 6.96 2.04 23.24
N THR A 223 7.88 2.19 24.20
CA THR A 223 9.33 2.19 23.96
C THR A 223 9.78 0.88 23.29
N GLY A 224 10.60 1.00 22.25
CA GLY A 224 11.11 -0.14 21.49
C GLY A 224 10.19 -0.62 20.37
N CYS A 225 9.06 0.04 20.10
CA CYS A 225 8.28 -0.24 18.90
C CYS A 225 9.03 0.17 17.63
N SER A 226 8.70 -0.44 16.50
CA SER A 226 9.23 -0.05 15.19
C SER A 226 8.85 1.39 14.85
N GLN A 227 9.75 2.13 14.20
CA GLN A 227 9.43 3.40 13.52
C GLN A 227 9.01 3.18 12.06
N ASP A 228 9.30 2.01 11.50
CA ASP A 228 8.96 1.61 10.14
C ASP A 228 7.74 0.70 10.10
N PHE A 229 6.74 1.07 9.30
CA PHE A 229 5.51 0.30 9.13
C PHE A 229 5.24 0.05 7.66
N VAL A 230 5.02 -1.22 7.29
CA VAL A 230 4.71 -1.61 5.91
C VAL A 230 3.19 -1.62 5.72
N LEU A 231 2.66 -0.61 5.01
CA LEU A 231 1.22 -0.44 4.81
C LEU A 231 0.69 -1.23 3.62
N ARG A 232 1.56 -1.63 2.70
CA ARG A 232 1.21 -2.57 1.65
C ARG A 232 2.43 -3.41 1.25
N ASN A 233 2.22 -4.72 1.25
CA ASN A 233 3.13 -5.70 0.69
C ASN A 233 3.09 -5.64 -0.84
N VAL A 234 3.60 -4.55 -1.41
CA VAL A 234 4.21 -4.68 -2.73
C VAL A 234 5.44 -5.51 -2.47
N SER A 235 5.43 -6.76 -2.95
CA SER A 235 6.61 -7.60 -3.10
C SER A 235 7.76 -6.66 -3.46
N TYR A 236 8.63 -6.40 -2.48
CA TYR A 236 9.49 -5.24 -2.42
C TYR A 236 10.53 -5.40 -3.52
N ASP A 237 10.18 -5.01 -4.74
CA ASP A 237 10.93 -5.28 -5.95
C ASP A 237 12.29 -4.57 -5.99
N GLY A 238 12.68 -3.88 -4.91
CA GLY A 238 13.97 -3.22 -4.72
C GLY A 238 14.93 -3.87 -3.71
N LYS A 239 14.43 -4.68 -2.75
CA LYS A 239 15.27 -5.48 -1.82
C LYS A 239 15.04 -6.98 -2.03
N LEU A 240 13.84 -7.41 -2.39
CA LEU A 240 13.58 -8.79 -2.82
C LEU A 240 14.06 -9.09 -4.25
N LYS A 241 14.35 -8.06 -5.07
CA LYS A 241 15.15 -8.29 -6.27
C LYS A 241 16.60 -8.61 -5.92
N SER A 242 17.15 -8.15 -4.80
CA SER A 242 18.59 -8.29 -4.56
C SER A 242 18.99 -9.76 -4.43
N SER A 243 18.32 -10.58 -3.61
CA SER A 243 18.81 -11.96 -3.40
C SER A 243 18.72 -12.90 -4.61
N LEU A 244 17.78 -12.68 -5.55
CA LEU A 244 17.71 -13.48 -6.79
C LEU A 244 18.41 -12.79 -7.97
N ALA A 245 18.52 -11.45 -7.99
CA ALA A 245 19.32 -10.76 -9.00
C ALA A 245 20.83 -10.83 -8.70
N GLU A 246 21.22 -11.03 -7.45
CA GLU A 246 22.58 -11.38 -7.04
C GLU A 246 23.00 -12.73 -7.64
N ILE A 247 22.05 -13.66 -7.81
CA ILE A 247 22.23 -14.88 -8.59
C ILE A 247 22.05 -14.53 -10.08
N SER A 248 23.04 -13.81 -10.62
CA SER A 248 23.00 -13.31 -11.99
C SER A 248 22.88 -14.42 -13.05
N LYS A 249 23.36 -15.64 -12.75
CA LYS A 249 23.14 -16.88 -13.52
C LYS A 249 23.20 -18.08 -12.58
N PHE A 250 22.25 -19.00 -12.70
CA PHE A 250 22.27 -20.26 -11.96
C PHE A 250 22.97 -21.32 -12.83
N PRO A 251 23.82 -22.21 -12.29
CA PRO A 251 24.47 -23.23 -13.09
C PRO A 251 23.45 -24.15 -13.77
N ILE A 252 23.62 -24.34 -15.08
CA ILE A 252 22.82 -25.27 -15.89
C ILE A 252 23.28 -26.69 -15.53
N GLY A 253 22.35 -27.64 -15.41
CA GLY A 253 22.69 -29.03 -15.09
C GLY A 253 23.58 -29.67 -16.16
N LYS A 254 24.23 -30.80 -15.84
CA LYS A 254 25.15 -31.51 -16.75
C LYS A 254 24.53 -31.87 -18.11
N ASN A 255 23.21 -32.00 -18.18
CA ASN A 255 22.46 -32.34 -19.39
C ASN A 255 22.07 -31.11 -20.22
N GLY A 256 22.51 -29.90 -19.86
CA GLY A 256 22.10 -28.65 -20.52
C GLY A 256 20.70 -28.17 -20.11
N GLU A 257 20.02 -28.88 -19.21
CA GLU A 257 18.69 -28.51 -18.72
C GLU A 257 18.75 -27.64 -17.47
N LEU A 258 17.80 -26.71 -17.36
CA LEU A 258 17.63 -25.86 -16.17
C LEU A 258 16.81 -26.52 -15.06
N GLY A 259 15.98 -27.50 -15.42
CA GLY A 259 15.19 -28.25 -14.45
C GLY A 259 16.05 -29.07 -13.51
N VAL A 260 15.49 -29.45 -12.36
CA VAL A 260 16.18 -30.31 -11.39
C VAL A 260 16.01 -31.78 -11.74
N SER A 261 17.11 -32.55 -11.70
CA SER A 261 17.10 -34.01 -11.82
C SER A 261 16.50 -34.68 -10.57
N ASP A 262 16.25 -35.99 -10.62
CA ASP A 262 15.70 -36.72 -9.47
C ASP A 262 16.66 -36.70 -8.26
N LEU A 263 17.97 -36.79 -8.54
CA LEU A 263 19.01 -36.71 -7.52
C LEU A 263 19.05 -35.31 -6.88
N GLU A 264 19.05 -34.26 -7.70
CA GLU A 264 18.99 -32.86 -7.23
C GLU A 264 17.71 -32.59 -6.43
N TRP A 265 16.56 -33.08 -6.91
CA TRP A 265 15.29 -32.93 -6.21
C TRP A 265 15.30 -33.60 -4.85
N THR A 266 15.84 -34.83 -4.77
CA THR A 266 15.97 -35.59 -3.52
C THR A 266 16.80 -34.83 -2.48
N ALA A 267 17.83 -34.10 -2.90
CA ALA A 267 18.66 -33.30 -2.02
C ALA A 267 17.98 -32.00 -1.55
N ILE A 268 17.27 -31.29 -2.43
CA ILE A 268 16.69 -29.97 -2.10
C ILE A 268 15.30 -30.03 -1.47
N ALA A 269 14.49 -31.05 -1.79
CA ALA A 269 13.10 -31.13 -1.37
C ALA A 269 12.91 -31.13 0.15
N PRO A 270 13.72 -31.84 0.97
CA PRO A 270 13.58 -31.81 2.43
C PRO A 270 13.74 -30.40 3.02
N THR A 271 14.66 -29.61 2.46
CA THR A 271 14.89 -28.22 2.87
C THR A 271 13.79 -27.30 2.35
N LEU A 272 13.45 -27.41 1.06
CA LEU A 272 12.51 -26.52 0.39
C LEU A 272 11.10 -26.64 0.97
N LEU A 273 10.70 -27.88 1.25
CA LEU A 273 9.37 -28.27 1.72
C LEU A 273 9.29 -28.40 3.25
N LYS A 274 10.32 -27.94 3.98
CA LYS A 274 10.32 -27.95 5.44
C LYS A 274 9.09 -27.20 5.99
N GLY A 275 8.40 -27.82 6.95
CA GLY A 275 7.18 -27.28 7.57
C GLY A 275 5.91 -27.40 6.72
N GLN A 276 5.94 -28.16 5.63
CA GLN A 276 4.80 -28.31 4.70
C GLN A 276 4.08 -29.67 4.82
N GLU A 277 4.20 -30.33 5.97
CA GLU A 277 3.82 -31.74 6.21
C GLU A 277 2.31 -32.04 6.08
N ARG A 278 1.44 -31.02 5.98
CA ARG A 278 -0.03 -31.20 6.05
C ARG A 278 -0.84 -30.53 4.94
N ALA A 279 -0.21 -29.79 4.03
CA ALA A 279 -0.93 -29.22 2.91
C ALA A 279 -1.05 -30.27 1.81
N ARG A 280 -2.27 -30.65 1.41
CA ARG A 280 -2.49 -31.36 0.14
C ARG A 280 -2.09 -30.42 -0.99
N GLU A 281 -0.84 -30.49 -1.39
CA GLU A 281 -0.36 -29.71 -2.52
C GLU A 281 -0.97 -30.25 -3.79
N ILE A 282 -1.88 -29.46 -4.38
CA ILE A 282 -2.61 -29.81 -5.60
C ILE A 282 -1.66 -29.86 -6.81
N LEU A 283 -0.51 -29.18 -6.73
CA LEU A 283 0.45 -29.02 -7.82
C LEU A 283 1.80 -29.65 -7.47
N ASN A 284 2.47 -30.15 -8.51
CA ASN A 284 3.81 -30.71 -8.38
C ASN A 284 4.83 -29.60 -8.07
N GLN A 285 5.38 -29.60 -6.84
CA GLN A 285 6.31 -28.56 -6.38
C GLN A 285 7.61 -28.53 -7.17
N ARG A 286 8.09 -29.68 -7.65
CA ARG A 286 9.30 -29.74 -8.50
C ARG A 286 9.11 -28.93 -9.76
N HIS A 287 7.97 -29.08 -10.42
CA HIS A 287 7.65 -28.32 -11.64
C HIS A 287 7.52 -26.82 -11.37
N LEU A 288 7.02 -26.42 -10.19
CA LEU A 288 6.99 -25.02 -9.79
C LEU A 288 8.39 -24.49 -9.54
N PHE A 289 9.25 -25.27 -8.86
CA PHE A 289 10.64 -24.91 -8.61
C PHE A 289 11.44 -24.78 -9.91
N ASP A 290 11.29 -25.71 -10.86
CA ASP A 290 11.88 -25.62 -12.21
C ASP A 290 11.50 -24.31 -12.91
N ALA A 291 10.24 -23.91 -12.79
CA ALA A 291 9.75 -22.67 -13.38
C ALA A 291 10.37 -21.42 -12.73
N ILE A 292 10.62 -21.46 -11.41
CA ILE A 292 11.37 -20.41 -10.71
C ILE A 292 12.82 -20.35 -11.23
N LEU A 293 13.48 -21.49 -11.42
CA LEU A 293 14.84 -21.53 -11.99
C LEU A 293 14.89 -20.94 -13.40
N GLN A 294 13.91 -21.27 -14.26
CA GLN A 294 13.80 -20.65 -15.59
C GLN A 294 13.62 -19.14 -15.51
N LYS A 295 12.78 -18.68 -14.57
CA LYS A 295 12.59 -17.25 -14.34
C LYS A 295 13.89 -16.55 -13.94
N ILE A 296 14.67 -17.14 -13.03
CA ILE A 296 15.93 -16.60 -12.56
C ILE A 296 16.93 -16.48 -13.72
N ASN A 297 17.09 -17.54 -14.51
CA ASN A 297 18.10 -17.57 -15.59
C ASN A 297 17.74 -16.73 -16.81
N PHE A 298 16.47 -16.64 -17.16
CA PHE A 298 16.03 -15.97 -18.38
C PHE A 298 15.35 -14.62 -18.13
N CYS A 299 15.27 -14.18 -16.87
CA CYS A 299 14.59 -12.94 -16.49
C CYS A 299 13.14 -12.83 -17.02
N THR A 300 12.46 -13.95 -17.21
CA THR A 300 11.12 -13.98 -17.82
C THR A 300 10.06 -13.44 -16.87
N SER A 301 9.02 -12.82 -17.43
CA SER A 301 7.88 -12.37 -16.61
C SER A 301 7.10 -13.57 -16.08
N TRP A 302 6.49 -13.45 -14.89
CA TRP A 302 5.62 -14.52 -14.37
C TRP A 302 4.44 -14.82 -15.30
N ARG A 303 3.99 -13.83 -16.09
CA ARG A 303 2.85 -13.98 -17.00
C ARG A 303 3.18 -14.81 -18.24
N THR A 304 4.45 -14.81 -18.66
CA THR A 304 4.95 -15.52 -19.85
C THR A 304 5.56 -16.88 -19.51
N LEU A 305 5.64 -17.22 -18.23
CA LEU A 305 6.20 -18.49 -17.77
C LEU A 305 5.17 -19.60 -17.96
N ALA A 306 5.58 -20.69 -18.63
CA ALA A 306 4.75 -21.87 -18.88
C ALA A 306 5.26 -23.07 -18.07
N PRO A 307 4.97 -23.14 -16.75
CA PRO A 307 5.42 -24.26 -15.93
C PRO A 307 4.78 -25.57 -16.38
N LYS A 308 5.49 -26.70 -16.18
CA LYS A 308 4.94 -28.04 -16.46
C LYS A 308 3.74 -28.40 -15.57
N SER A 309 3.51 -27.65 -14.48
CA SER A 309 2.36 -27.80 -13.59
C SER A 309 1.81 -26.43 -13.19
N GLY A 310 0.51 -26.24 -13.36
CA GLY A 310 -0.17 -24.99 -12.99
C GLY A 310 0.13 -23.82 -13.94
N THR A 311 0.19 -22.61 -13.39
CA THR A 311 0.42 -21.35 -14.12
C THR A 311 1.58 -20.57 -13.51
N GLY A 312 2.09 -19.56 -14.21
CA GLY A 312 3.14 -18.69 -13.65
C GLY A 312 2.72 -17.95 -12.37
N ASN A 313 1.42 -17.75 -12.12
CA ASN A 313 0.93 -17.26 -10.83
C ASN A 313 1.11 -18.29 -9.70
N ASN A 314 0.98 -19.59 -10.00
CA ASN A 314 1.25 -20.65 -9.02
C ASN A 314 2.74 -20.69 -8.67
N ALA A 315 3.62 -20.56 -9.66
CA ALA A 315 5.07 -20.47 -9.43
C ALA A 315 5.44 -19.22 -8.61
N ARG A 316 4.83 -18.06 -8.90
CA ARG A 316 4.98 -16.84 -8.09
C ARG A 316 4.52 -17.03 -6.65
N PHE A 317 3.41 -17.73 -6.43
CA PHE A 317 2.91 -18.00 -5.08
C PHE A 317 3.83 -18.94 -4.31
N ALA A 318 4.30 -20.02 -4.96
CA ALA A 318 5.27 -20.95 -4.38
C ALA A 318 6.58 -20.23 -4.01
N GLU A 319 7.12 -19.39 -4.90
CA GLU A 319 8.30 -18.57 -4.66
C GLU A 319 8.15 -17.70 -3.41
N ARG A 320 7.06 -16.94 -3.31
CA ARG A 320 6.77 -16.10 -2.14
C ARG A 320 6.63 -16.91 -0.87
N ASN A 321 5.96 -18.06 -0.93
CA ASN A 321 5.73 -18.93 0.21
C ASN A 321 7.03 -19.61 0.70
N TRP A 322 7.90 -20.06 -0.20
CA TRP A 322 9.21 -20.61 0.16
C TRP A 322 10.14 -19.53 0.72
N ARG A 323 10.06 -18.30 0.21
CA ARG A 323 10.80 -17.16 0.77
C ARG A 323 10.34 -16.76 2.16
N SER A 324 9.02 -16.64 2.38
CA SER A 324 8.49 -16.27 3.70
C SER A 324 8.78 -17.31 4.77
N ARG A 325 9.07 -18.55 4.38
CA ARG A 325 9.52 -19.64 5.25
C ARG A 325 11.04 -19.77 5.35
N GLU A 326 11.79 -18.90 4.67
CA GLU A 326 13.25 -18.92 4.62
C GLU A 326 13.83 -20.24 4.07
N THR A 327 13.06 -20.99 3.26
CA THR A 327 13.50 -22.28 2.68
C THR A 327 14.06 -22.16 1.27
N LEU A 328 13.69 -21.10 0.52
CA LEU A 328 14.09 -20.97 -0.88
C LEU A 328 15.60 -20.82 -1.08
N MET A 329 16.24 -19.92 -0.33
CA MET A 329 17.67 -19.61 -0.51
C MET A 329 18.56 -20.82 -0.15
N PRO A 330 18.39 -21.49 1.01
CA PRO A 330 19.16 -22.69 1.32
C PRO A 330 19.03 -23.80 0.25
N SER A 331 17.83 -23.98 -0.32
CA SER A 331 17.62 -24.96 -1.40
C SER A 331 18.34 -24.59 -2.70
N LEU A 332 18.42 -23.29 -3.03
CA LEU A 332 19.18 -22.81 -4.18
C LEU A 332 20.69 -23.02 -3.96
N GLU A 333 21.20 -22.77 -2.75
CA GLU A 333 22.61 -23.01 -2.39
C GLU A 333 23.00 -24.48 -2.52
N ILE A 334 22.19 -25.41 -1.98
CA ILE A 334 22.40 -26.86 -2.14
C ILE A 334 22.51 -27.22 -3.63
N LEU A 335 21.57 -26.73 -4.43
CA LEU A 335 21.56 -27.03 -5.86
C LEU A 335 22.78 -26.44 -6.60
N MET A 336 23.25 -25.25 -6.20
CA MET A 336 24.48 -24.67 -6.76
C MET A 336 25.71 -25.54 -6.45
N THR A 337 25.85 -26.02 -5.22
CA THR A 337 26.95 -26.90 -4.81
C THR A 337 26.94 -28.21 -5.60
N MET A 338 25.76 -28.76 -5.92
CA MET A 338 25.66 -30.01 -6.69
C MET A 338 26.01 -29.85 -8.18
N ARG A 339 25.91 -28.63 -8.73
CA ARG A 339 26.15 -28.34 -10.15
C ARG A 339 27.52 -27.71 -10.45
N THR A 340 28.29 -27.39 -9.41
CA THR A 340 29.69 -26.93 -9.54
C THR A 340 30.62 -28.14 -9.67
#